data_AF-A0A7C5QXC3-F1
#
_entry.id   AF-A0A7C5QXC3-F1
#
_cell.length_a   1.000
_cell.length_b   1.000
_cell.length_c   1.000
_cell.angle_alpha   90.00
_cell.angle_beta   90.00
_cell.angle_gamma   90.00
#
_symmetry.space_group_name_H-M   'P 1'
#
loop_
_entity.id
_entity.type
_entity.pdbx_description
1 polymer ?
#
loop_
_entity_poly.entity_id
_entity_poly.type
_entity_poly.pdbx_seq_one_letter_code
_entity_poly.pdbx_strand_id
1 'polypeptide(L)'
;MQFDRTAIRIRERGAHETLDLALHVMARWWWPLWWSFFKAALPLMVINAVVMEWVFARVDMDTLSSLEILGVCYRYGMNMGLLVLLEAPLASLFMVPLLGKLVFEPDADRRTVMRGLGAPIARFVGICLGPRGVGLGILWMGLAWLPISDYYSGREFGLLVTAGVAWLVRLGRPYVPEVVLLERLGWQRGSRDRTNLRQRLKSLHRWSTGENI
;
A
#
# COMPACT_ATOMS: atom_id res chain seq x y z
N MET A 1 -20.77 -20.91 2.60
CA MET A 1 -19.95 -20.33 3.69
C MET A 1 -20.73 -20.48 4.97
N GLN A 2 -20.25 -21.26 5.94
CA GLN A 2 -20.92 -21.43 7.24
C GLN A 2 -20.51 -20.25 8.14
N PHE A 3 -21.41 -19.29 8.34
CA PHE A 3 -21.15 -18.08 9.15
C PHE A 3 -21.12 -18.34 10.67
N ASP A 4 -21.53 -19.54 11.12
CA ASP A 4 -21.59 -19.93 12.53
C ASP A 4 -20.22 -20.26 13.17
N ARG A 5 -19.14 -20.38 12.39
CA ARG A 5 -17.79 -20.71 12.89
C ARG A 5 -16.75 -19.61 12.65
N THR A 6 -17.19 -18.35 12.62
CA THR A 6 -16.28 -17.21 12.53
C THR A 6 -15.89 -16.75 13.94
N ALA A 7 -14.64 -16.33 14.15
CA ALA A 7 -14.19 -15.83 15.46
C ALA A 7 -14.93 -14.56 15.90
N ILE A 8 -15.63 -13.91 14.96
CA ILE A 8 -16.30 -12.63 15.15
C ILE A 8 -17.75 -12.77 14.72
N ARG A 9 -18.67 -12.73 15.70
CA ARG A 9 -20.12 -12.70 15.45
C ARG A 9 -20.47 -11.46 14.63
N ILE A 10 -21.04 -11.67 13.44
CA ILE A 10 -21.50 -10.61 12.53
C ILE A 10 -22.79 -10.02 13.12
N ARG A 11 -22.71 -8.76 13.57
CA ARG A 11 -23.82 -7.91 14.01
C ARG A 11 -23.52 -6.47 13.64
N GLU A 12 -24.52 -5.60 13.58
CA GLU A 12 -24.28 -4.16 13.47
C GLU A 12 -23.49 -3.69 14.71
N ARG A 13 -22.41 -2.94 14.47
CA ARG A 13 -21.49 -2.46 15.51
C ARG A 13 -21.24 -0.97 15.27
N GLY A 14 -21.25 -0.19 16.34
CA GLY A 14 -20.82 1.20 16.28
C GLY A 14 -19.31 1.33 16.02
N ALA A 15 -18.87 2.55 15.67
CA ALA A 15 -17.46 2.84 15.38
C ALA A 15 -16.52 2.46 16.55
N HIS A 16 -16.93 2.71 17.80
CA HIS A 16 -16.15 2.38 18.99
C HIS A 16 -15.97 0.87 19.20
N GLU A 17 -17.04 0.08 19.01
CA GLU A 17 -16.95 -1.40 19.10
C GLU A 17 -16.06 -1.98 18.00
N THR A 18 -16.06 -1.35 16.82
CA THR A 18 -15.20 -1.76 15.70
C THR A 18 -13.73 -1.45 15.99
N LEU A 19 -13.46 -0.28 16.57
CA LEU A 19 -12.10 0.11 16.96
C LEU A 19 -11.56 -0.78 18.08
N ASP A 20 -12.36 -1.06 19.11
CA ASP A 20 -11.97 -1.94 20.20
C ASP A 20 -11.67 -3.36 19.70
N LEU A 21 -12.51 -3.89 18.81
CA LEU A 21 -12.28 -5.17 18.16
C LEU A 21 -11.00 -5.17 17.31
N ALA A 22 -10.75 -4.10 16.54
CA ALA A 22 -9.55 -3.96 15.74
C ALA A 22 -8.28 -3.95 16.61
N LEU A 23 -8.31 -3.25 17.76
CA LEU A 23 -7.22 -3.23 18.73
C LEU A 23 -6.98 -4.61 19.34
N HIS A 24 -8.03 -5.34 19.71
CA HIS A 24 -7.91 -6.71 20.24
C HIS A 24 -7.29 -7.67 19.22
N VAL A 25 -7.72 -7.58 17.95
CA VAL A 25 -7.14 -8.39 16.86
C VAL A 25 -5.68 -8.01 16.65
N MET A 26 -5.35 -6.72 16.64
CA MET A 26 -3.98 -6.24 16.48
C MET A 26 -3.09 -6.68 17.64
N ALA A 27 -3.54 -6.56 18.89
CA ALA A 27 -2.80 -6.99 20.07
C ALA A 27 -2.57 -8.51 20.09
N ARG A 28 -3.58 -9.30 19.68
CA ARG A 28 -3.46 -10.77 19.62
C ARG A 28 -2.51 -11.24 18.51
N TRP A 29 -2.52 -10.57 17.36
CA TRP A 29 -1.81 -11.02 16.16
C TRP A 29 -0.68 -10.08 15.72
N TRP A 30 -0.19 -9.22 16.62
CA TRP A 30 0.81 -8.20 16.28
C TRP A 30 2.05 -8.82 15.63
N TRP A 31 2.58 -9.92 16.18
CA TRP A 31 3.80 -10.54 15.69
C TRP A 31 3.68 -11.10 14.25
N PRO A 32 2.67 -11.91 13.90
CA PRO A 32 2.45 -12.32 12.51
C PRO A 32 2.19 -11.16 11.54
N LEU A 33 1.53 -10.10 11.99
CA LEU A 33 1.26 -8.91 11.18
C LEU A 33 2.57 -8.19 10.83
N TRP A 34 3.43 -7.97 11.83
CA TRP A 34 4.76 -7.38 11.63
C TRP A 34 5.63 -8.18 10.67
N TRP A 35 5.69 -9.51 10.85
CA TRP A 35 6.46 -10.35 9.94
C TRP A 35 5.92 -10.29 8.49
N SER A 36 4.61 -10.18 8.32
CA SER A 36 3.99 -10.07 7.00
C SER A 36 4.27 -8.71 6.36
N PHE A 37 4.25 -7.65 7.17
CA PHE A 37 4.66 -6.31 6.75
C PHE A 37 6.13 -6.28 6.30
N PHE A 38 7.05 -6.81 7.10
CA PHE A 38 8.49 -6.83 6.76
C PHE A 38 8.79 -7.62 5.49
N LYS A 39 8.05 -8.71 5.21
CA LYS A 39 8.21 -9.46 3.95
C LYS A 39 7.94 -8.62 2.70
N ALA A 40 7.00 -7.67 2.77
CA ALA A 40 6.75 -6.73 1.68
C ALA A 40 7.63 -5.48 1.76
N ALA A 41 7.91 -4.97 2.97
CA ALA A 41 8.67 -3.74 3.16
C ALA A 41 10.17 -3.90 2.87
N LEU A 42 10.78 -5.04 3.20
CA LEU A 42 12.21 -5.29 2.95
C LEU A 42 12.62 -5.14 1.48
N PRO A 43 11.96 -5.80 0.51
CA PRO A 43 12.34 -5.62 -0.89
C PRO A 43 12.14 -4.18 -1.38
N LEU A 44 11.11 -3.48 -0.88
CA LEU A 44 10.88 -2.07 -1.18
C LEU A 44 11.99 -1.17 -0.60
N MET A 45 12.45 -1.48 0.62
CA MET A 45 13.57 -0.78 1.24
C MET A 45 14.86 -0.92 0.43
N VAL A 46 15.13 -2.11 -0.11
CA VAL A 46 16.27 -2.34 -1.01
C VAL A 46 16.13 -1.54 -2.30
N ILE A 47 14.94 -1.54 -2.90
CA ILE A 47 14.65 -0.74 -4.11
C ILE A 47 14.88 0.75 -3.81
N ASN A 48 14.35 1.28 -2.72
CA ASN A 48 14.55 2.68 -2.34
C ASN A 48 16.02 3.01 -2.09
N ALA A 49 16.78 2.12 -1.46
CA ALA A 49 18.21 2.34 -1.23
C ALA A 49 18.97 2.49 -2.56
N VAL A 50 18.73 1.61 -3.52
CA VAL A 50 19.33 1.67 -4.87
C VAL A 50 18.86 2.91 -5.63
N VAL A 51 17.57 3.19 -5.58
CA VAL A 51 16.95 4.31 -6.28
C VAL A 51 17.37 5.66 -5.69
N MET A 52 17.80 5.72 -4.43
CA MET A 52 18.25 6.95 -3.76
C MET A 52 19.76 7.15 -3.78
N GLU A 53 20.54 6.17 -4.25
CA GLU A 53 22.01 6.23 -4.28
C GLU A 53 22.54 7.47 -5.01
N TRP A 54 21.85 7.93 -6.07
CA TRP A 54 22.22 9.11 -6.84
C TRP A 54 22.29 10.40 -6.02
N VAL A 55 21.58 10.48 -4.89
CA VAL A 55 21.57 11.67 -4.02
C VAL A 55 22.95 11.92 -3.43
N PHE A 56 23.71 10.84 -3.15
CA PHE A 56 25.05 10.89 -2.56
C PHE A 56 26.16 10.68 -3.59
N ALA A 57 25.91 9.91 -4.64
CA ALA A 57 26.95 9.50 -5.61
C ALA A 57 27.62 10.67 -6.37
N ARG A 58 27.02 11.86 -6.40
CA ARG A 58 27.53 13.05 -7.11
C ARG A 58 28.06 14.14 -6.20
N VAL A 59 28.11 13.87 -4.90
CA VAL A 59 28.39 14.86 -3.86
C VAL A 59 29.64 14.44 -3.11
N ASP A 60 30.68 15.26 -3.19
CA ASP A 60 31.90 15.05 -2.41
C ASP A 60 31.70 15.61 -0.99
N MET A 61 31.43 14.72 -0.04
CA MET A 61 31.05 15.07 1.34
C MET A 61 32.15 15.82 2.09
N ASP A 62 33.41 15.69 1.67
CA ASP A 62 34.56 16.30 2.34
C ASP A 62 34.78 17.77 1.94
N THR A 63 34.16 18.22 0.85
CA THR A 63 34.30 19.59 0.34
C THR A 63 33.08 20.49 0.61
N LEU A 64 32.01 19.93 1.15
CA LEU A 64 30.75 20.65 1.36
C LEU A 64 30.79 21.57 2.58
N SER A 65 30.14 22.72 2.44
CA SER A 65 29.76 23.55 3.57
C SER A 65 28.65 22.90 4.39
N SER A 66 28.52 23.30 5.65
CA SER A 66 27.46 22.81 6.56
C SER A 66 26.04 23.05 6.02
N LEU A 67 25.84 24.12 5.25
CA LEU A 67 24.55 24.44 4.63
C LEU A 67 24.20 23.48 3.49
N GLU A 68 25.18 23.06 2.70
CA GLU A 68 24.96 22.14 1.58
C GLU A 68 24.70 20.71 2.07
N ILE A 69 25.38 20.28 3.15
CA ILE A 69 25.10 19.00 3.82
C ILE A 69 23.63 18.96 4.26
N LEU A 70 23.14 20.03 4.89
CA LEU A 70 21.74 20.11 5.31
C LEU A 70 20.78 20.01 4.11
N GLY A 71 21.12 20.63 2.98
CA GLY A 71 20.36 20.54 1.74
C GLY A 71 20.26 19.11 1.19
N VAL A 72 21.37 18.37 1.21
CA VAL A 72 21.41 16.94 0.79
C VAL A 72 20.57 16.07 1.73
N CYS A 73 20.70 16.27 3.05
CA CYS A 73 19.89 15.55 4.04
C CYS A 73 18.39 15.84 3.89
N TYR A 74 18.02 17.11 3.67
CA TYR A 74 16.64 17.51 3.42
C TYR A 74 16.07 16.86 2.15
N ARG A 75 16.83 16.92 1.05
CA ARG A 75 16.45 16.29 -0.22
C ARG A 75 16.30 14.78 -0.09
N TYR A 76 17.22 14.12 0.62
CA TYR A 76 17.13 12.70 0.91
C TYR A 76 15.86 12.38 1.73
N GLY A 77 15.65 13.09 2.84
CA GLY A 77 14.51 12.86 3.73
C GLY A 77 13.16 13.08 3.04
N MET A 78 13.04 14.15 2.25
CA MET A 78 11.82 14.45 1.50
C MET A 78 11.52 13.37 0.45
N ASN A 79 12.49 13.03 -0.41
CA ASN A 79 12.27 12.03 -1.47
C ASN A 79 12.02 10.63 -0.88
N MET A 80 12.76 10.24 0.16
CA MET A 80 12.54 8.98 0.87
C MET A 80 11.15 8.94 1.51
N GLY A 81 10.72 10.02 2.16
CA GLY A 81 9.38 10.13 2.73
C GLY A 81 8.28 9.99 1.69
N LEU A 82 8.44 10.61 0.52
CA LEU A 82 7.49 10.50 -0.59
C LEU A 82 7.44 9.08 -1.17
N LEU A 83 8.59 8.42 -1.35
CA LEU A 83 8.65 7.03 -1.79
C LEU A 83 7.96 6.10 -0.80
N VAL A 84 8.26 6.22 0.50
CA VAL A 84 7.61 5.43 1.55
C VAL A 84 6.10 5.66 1.57
N LEU A 85 5.67 6.92 1.42
CA LEU A 85 4.25 7.25 1.34
C LEU A 85 3.60 6.60 0.13
N LEU A 86 4.26 6.62 -1.03
CA LEU A 86 3.78 5.94 -2.23
C LEU A 86 3.70 4.42 -2.01
N GLU A 87 4.72 3.82 -1.42
CA GLU A 87 4.87 2.37 -1.27
C GLU A 87 4.09 1.75 -0.11
N ALA A 88 3.62 2.53 0.86
CA ALA A 88 2.89 2.04 2.03
C ALA A 88 1.76 1.02 1.71
N PRO A 89 0.94 1.17 0.66
CA PRO A 89 -0.05 0.16 0.27
C PRO A 89 0.57 -1.15 -0.21
N LEU A 90 1.75 -1.14 -0.84
CA LEU A 90 2.45 -2.38 -1.19
C LEU A 90 2.95 -3.12 0.04
N ALA A 91 3.37 -2.39 1.07
CA ALA A 91 3.80 -2.99 2.33
C ALA A 91 2.67 -3.75 3.04
N SER A 92 1.40 -3.38 2.82
CA SER A 92 0.25 -4.09 3.38
C SER A 92 -0.20 -5.33 2.58
N LEU A 93 0.44 -5.63 1.45
CA LEU A 93 0.09 -6.72 0.52
C LEU A 93 -0.13 -8.07 1.20
N PHE A 94 0.76 -8.46 2.13
CA PHE A 94 0.67 -9.73 2.85
C PHE A 94 -0.14 -9.63 4.14
N MET A 95 -0.26 -8.44 4.69
CA MET A 95 -0.97 -8.20 5.95
C MET A 95 -2.48 -8.38 5.76
N VAL A 96 -3.05 -7.80 4.69
CA VAL A 96 -4.50 -7.80 4.46
C VAL A 96 -5.09 -9.21 4.27
N PRO A 97 -4.52 -10.10 3.43
CA PRO A 97 -5.05 -11.44 3.26
C PRO A 97 -4.88 -12.29 4.52
N LEU A 98 -3.79 -12.10 5.26
CA LEU A 98 -3.54 -12.77 6.53
C LEU A 98 -4.60 -12.37 7.56
N LEU A 99 -4.87 -11.08 7.70
CA LEU A 99 -5.86 -10.56 8.64
C LEU A 99 -7.26 -11.09 8.31
N GLY A 100 -7.67 -11.05 7.04
CA GLY A 100 -8.96 -11.60 6.62
C GLY A 100 -9.11 -13.07 6.99
N LYS A 101 -8.06 -13.88 6.74
CA LYS A 101 -8.04 -15.29 7.13
C LYS A 101 -8.10 -15.52 8.64
N LEU A 102 -7.29 -14.80 9.42
CA LEU A 102 -7.25 -14.94 10.89
C LEU A 102 -8.58 -14.56 11.55
N VAL A 103 -9.32 -13.63 10.94
CA VAL A 103 -10.64 -13.21 11.42
C VAL A 103 -11.73 -14.24 11.10
N PHE A 104 -11.72 -14.82 9.90
CA PHE A 104 -12.79 -15.72 9.45
C PHE A 104 -12.53 -17.19 9.75
N GLU A 105 -11.27 -17.63 9.80
CA GLU A 105 -10.87 -19.03 9.96
C GLU A 105 -9.66 -19.14 10.92
N PRO A 106 -9.87 -19.29 12.25
CA PRO A 106 -8.79 -19.35 13.23
C PRO A 106 -7.81 -20.52 13.00
N ASP A 107 -8.30 -21.63 12.44
CA ASP A 107 -7.55 -22.88 12.24
C ASP A 107 -6.89 -23.00 10.86
N ALA A 108 -6.95 -21.94 10.03
CA ALA A 108 -6.46 -22.03 8.66
C ALA A 108 -4.92 -22.15 8.58
N ASP A 109 -4.45 -23.17 7.86
CA ASP A 109 -3.02 -23.34 7.55
C ASP A 109 -2.50 -22.21 6.65
N ARG A 110 -1.56 -21.42 7.21
CA ARG A 110 -0.98 -20.21 6.59
C ARG A 110 -0.32 -20.49 5.23
N ARG A 111 0.26 -21.67 5.04
CA ARG A 111 0.96 -22.04 3.80
C ARG A 111 0.00 -22.22 2.64
N THR A 112 -1.15 -22.83 2.92
CA THR A 112 -2.22 -23.05 1.93
C THR A 112 -2.83 -21.72 1.47
N VAL A 113 -2.89 -20.72 2.35
CA VAL A 113 -3.34 -19.36 2.00
C VAL A 113 -2.38 -18.70 1.01
N MET A 114 -1.08 -18.71 1.30
CA MET A 114 -0.08 -18.04 0.46
C MET A 114 0.00 -18.63 -0.95
N ARG A 115 -0.17 -19.95 -1.10
CA ARG A 115 -0.16 -20.62 -2.41
C ARG A 115 -1.32 -20.22 -3.32
N GLY A 116 -2.46 -19.83 -2.76
CA GLY A 116 -3.65 -19.41 -3.52
C GLY A 116 -3.67 -17.92 -3.92
N LEU A 117 -2.68 -17.13 -3.50
CA LEU A 117 -2.71 -15.67 -3.63
C LEU A 117 -1.96 -15.11 -4.84
N GLY A 118 -1.30 -15.93 -5.66
CA GLY A 118 -0.44 -15.44 -6.76
C GLY A 118 -1.14 -14.48 -7.74
N ALA A 119 -2.31 -14.87 -8.28
CA ALA A 119 -3.04 -14.03 -9.24
C ALA A 119 -3.68 -12.76 -8.61
N PRO A 120 -4.31 -12.82 -7.41
CA PRO A 120 -4.74 -11.62 -6.69
C PRO A 120 -3.60 -10.67 -6.31
N ILE A 121 -2.45 -11.21 -5.88
CA ILE A 121 -1.25 -10.42 -5.56
C ILE A 121 -0.76 -9.68 -6.80
N ALA A 122 -0.62 -10.36 -7.95
CA ALA A 122 -0.18 -9.71 -9.18
C ALA A 122 -1.10 -8.55 -9.59
N ARG A 123 -2.41 -8.69 -9.41
CA ARG A 123 -3.39 -7.62 -9.68
C ARG A 123 -3.26 -6.47 -8.68
N PHE A 124 -3.09 -6.76 -7.40
CA PHE A 124 -2.87 -5.75 -6.37
C PHE A 124 -1.61 -4.94 -6.66
N VAL A 125 -0.52 -5.65 -6.98
CA VAL A 125 0.77 -5.06 -7.32
C VAL A 125 0.61 -4.18 -8.57
N GLY A 126 -0.09 -4.64 -9.61
CA GLY A 126 -0.38 -3.83 -10.80
C GLY A 126 -1.20 -2.56 -10.53
N ILE A 127 -2.20 -2.63 -9.64
CA ILE A 127 -3.00 -1.45 -9.23
C ILE A 127 -2.15 -0.47 -8.43
N CYS A 128 -1.26 -0.97 -7.57
CA CYS A 128 -0.38 -0.12 -6.77
C CYS A 128 0.71 0.53 -7.64
N LEU A 129 1.34 -0.24 -8.52
CA LEU A 129 2.37 0.24 -9.45
C LEU A 129 1.82 1.25 -10.46
N GLY A 130 0.64 1.01 -11.04
CA GLY A 130 0.06 1.86 -12.07
C GLY A 130 -0.70 3.07 -11.50
N PRO A 131 -2.04 2.99 -11.36
CA PRO A 131 -2.90 4.13 -11.07
C PRO A 131 -2.68 4.76 -9.68
N ARG A 132 -1.95 4.10 -8.78
CA ARG A 132 -1.59 4.64 -7.46
C ARG A 132 -0.17 5.20 -7.39
N GLY A 133 0.51 5.31 -8.53
CA GLY A 133 1.69 6.14 -8.68
C GLY A 133 2.98 5.55 -8.12
N VAL A 134 3.00 4.33 -7.57
CA VAL A 134 4.24 3.75 -7.03
C VAL A 134 5.26 3.51 -8.14
N GLY A 135 4.82 2.90 -9.24
CA GLY A 135 5.69 2.66 -10.39
C GLY A 135 6.15 3.96 -11.05
N LEU A 136 5.28 4.99 -11.08
CA LEU A 136 5.65 6.32 -11.57
C LEU A 136 6.66 7.00 -10.64
N GLY A 137 6.52 6.88 -9.32
CA GLY A 137 7.47 7.44 -8.35
C GLY A 137 8.85 6.79 -8.46
N ILE A 138 8.89 5.46 -8.54
CA ILE A 138 10.13 4.70 -8.78
C ILE A 138 10.73 5.09 -10.14
N LEU A 139 9.91 5.26 -11.18
CA LEU A 139 10.37 5.69 -12.50
C LEU A 139 10.97 7.10 -12.48
N TRP A 140 10.32 8.06 -11.83
CA TRP A 140 10.83 9.45 -11.71
C TRP A 140 12.19 9.49 -11.01
N MET A 141 12.39 8.66 -9.99
CA MET A 141 13.66 8.56 -9.29
C MET A 141 14.68 7.69 -10.05
N GLY A 142 14.26 6.68 -10.80
CA GLY A 142 15.13 5.89 -11.68
C GLY A 142 15.67 6.72 -12.85
N LEU A 143 14.85 7.63 -13.40
CA LEU A 143 15.28 8.64 -14.37
C LEU A 143 16.33 9.60 -13.80
N ALA A 144 16.53 9.63 -12.47
CA ALA A 144 17.57 10.45 -11.85
C ALA A 144 18.99 9.94 -12.13
N TRP A 145 19.12 8.65 -12.50
CA TRP A 145 20.40 8.08 -12.93
C TRP A 145 20.88 8.65 -14.28
N LEU A 146 19.98 9.25 -15.08
CA LEU A 146 20.37 9.87 -16.35
C LEU A 146 21.12 11.19 -16.11
N PRO A 147 22.22 11.45 -16.85
CA PRO A 147 22.98 12.70 -16.77
C PRO A 147 22.18 13.83 -17.44
N ILE A 148 21.35 14.52 -16.65
CA ILE A 148 20.68 15.77 -17.06
C ILE A 148 21.09 16.83 -16.04
N SER A 149 21.42 18.02 -16.53
CA SER A 149 22.13 19.10 -15.86
C SER A 149 21.51 19.55 -14.53
N ASP A 150 22.40 20.06 -13.67
CA ASP A 150 22.15 20.48 -12.30
C ASP A 150 21.14 21.62 -12.15
N TYR A 151 20.50 21.64 -10.97
CA TYR A 151 19.45 22.51 -10.43
C TYR A 151 18.03 21.96 -10.50
N TYR A 152 17.42 21.84 -9.29
CA TYR A 152 16.01 21.49 -8.99
C TYR A 152 15.28 20.84 -10.15
N SER A 153 15.68 19.60 -10.43
CA SER A 153 15.22 18.91 -11.62
C SER A 153 13.72 18.70 -11.53
N GLY A 154 13.00 18.82 -12.66
CA GLY A 154 11.58 18.49 -12.76
C GLY A 154 11.20 17.09 -12.25
N ARG A 155 12.18 16.25 -11.86
CA ARG A 155 12.04 14.96 -11.18
C ARG A 155 11.48 15.09 -9.77
N GLU A 156 11.98 16.03 -8.95
CA GLU A 156 11.47 16.24 -7.58
C GLU A 156 10.04 16.78 -7.64
N PHE A 157 9.81 17.72 -8.56
CA PHE A 157 8.47 18.22 -8.85
C PHE A 157 7.55 17.11 -9.36
N GLY A 158 8.03 16.26 -10.27
CA GLY A 158 7.30 15.08 -10.76
C GLY A 158 6.95 14.10 -9.63
N LEU A 159 7.88 13.84 -8.71
CA LEU A 159 7.64 12.99 -7.54
C LEU A 159 6.59 13.61 -6.60
N LEU A 160 6.68 14.91 -6.33
CA LEU A 160 5.68 15.64 -5.53
C LEU A 160 4.29 15.60 -6.18
N VAL A 161 4.20 15.87 -7.48
CA VAL A 161 2.93 15.84 -8.23
C VAL A 161 2.36 14.42 -8.24
N THR A 162 3.18 13.41 -8.52
CA THR A 162 2.72 12.01 -8.51
C THR A 162 2.28 11.56 -7.12
N ALA A 163 3.00 11.95 -6.06
CA ALA A 163 2.59 11.69 -4.69
C ALA A 163 1.26 12.38 -4.35
N GLY A 164 1.08 13.64 -4.75
CA GLY A 164 -0.17 14.39 -4.56
C GLY A 164 -1.35 13.75 -5.29
N VAL A 165 -1.19 13.41 -6.57
CA VAL A 165 -2.21 12.72 -7.36
C VAL A 165 -2.52 11.35 -6.77
N ALA A 166 -1.50 10.57 -6.39
CA ALA A 166 -1.70 9.28 -5.75
C ALA A 166 -2.47 9.42 -4.43
N TRP A 167 -2.20 10.46 -3.65
CA TRP A 167 -2.92 10.74 -2.41
C TRP A 167 -4.39 11.10 -2.66
N LEU A 168 -4.68 11.94 -3.66
CA LEU A 168 -6.06 12.24 -4.08
C LEU A 168 -6.82 10.99 -4.54
N VAL A 169 -6.17 10.13 -5.34
CA VAL A 169 -6.75 8.85 -5.79
C VAL A 169 -7.05 7.94 -4.59
N ARG A 170 -6.21 7.96 -3.54
CA ARG A 170 -6.43 7.18 -2.32
C ARG A 170 -7.60 7.71 -1.51
N LEU A 171 -7.73 9.02 -1.36
CA LEU A 171 -8.87 9.61 -0.65
C LEU A 171 -10.21 9.24 -1.29
N GLY A 172 -10.28 9.27 -2.63
CA GLY A 172 -11.52 8.90 -3.33
C GLY A 172 -11.82 7.40 -3.35
N ARG A 173 -10.83 6.54 -3.06
CA ARG A 173 -10.94 5.08 -3.18
C ARG A 173 -10.03 4.34 -2.19
N PRO A 174 -10.25 4.48 -0.86
CA PRO A 174 -9.34 3.94 0.15
C PRO A 174 -9.22 2.41 0.05
N TYR A 175 -10.36 1.70 0.05
CA TYR A 175 -10.44 0.24 0.25
C TYR A 175 -10.31 -0.64 -1.02
N VAL A 176 -9.94 -0.08 -2.17
CA VAL A 176 -9.87 -0.84 -3.43
C VAL A 176 -8.90 -2.04 -3.37
N PRO A 177 -7.66 -1.89 -2.91
CA PRO A 177 -6.70 -2.98 -2.86
C PRO A 177 -7.13 -4.10 -1.92
N GLU A 178 -7.72 -3.73 -0.78
CA GLU A 178 -8.20 -4.65 0.24
C GLU A 178 -9.35 -5.49 -0.31
N VAL A 179 -10.30 -4.85 -1.01
CA VAL A 179 -11.41 -5.54 -1.68
C VAL A 179 -10.89 -6.49 -2.77
N VAL A 180 -9.91 -6.07 -3.57
CA VAL A 180 -9.32 -6.94 -4.63
C VAL A 180 -8.65 -8.17 -4.03
N LEU A 181 -7.95 -8.02 -2.91
CA LEU A 181 -7.28 -9.13 -2.21
C LEU A 181 -8.27 -10.07 -1.50
N LEU A 182 -9.25 -9.51 -0.79
CA LEU A 182 -10.17 -10.28 0.04
C LEU A 182 -11.29 -10.93 -0.78
N GLU A 183 -11.91 -10.20 -1.69
CA GLU A 183 -13.02 -10.70 -2.49
C GLU A 183 -12.56 -11.46 -3.76
N ARG A 184 -11.24 -11.52 -4.02
CA ARG A 184 -10.61 -12.20 -5.17
C ARG A 184 -11.25 -11.84 -6.52
N LEU A 185 -11.79 -10.62 -6.64
CA LEU A 185 -12.56 -10.22 -7.81
C LEU A 185 -11.71 -10.20 -9.08
N GLY A 186 -12.23 -10.79 -10.14
CA GLY A 186 -11.69 -10.71 -11.50
C GLY A 186 -11.92 -9.34 -12.13
N TRP A 187 -10.96 -8.84 -12.92
CA TRP A 187 -11.16 -7.66 -13.77
C TRP A 187 -12.06 -7.99 -14.97
N GLN A 188 -12.12 -9.25 -15.39
CA GLN A 188 -12.81 -9.66 -16.61
C GLN A 188 -14.33 -9.78 -16.40
N ARG A 189 -15.09 -9.13 -17.30
CA ARG A 189 -16.50 -9.42 -17.61
C ARG A 189 -16.59 -10.89 -18.04
N GLY A 190 -16.88 -11.78 -17.09
CA GLY A 190 -16.81 -13.21 -17.35
C GLY A 190 -17.59 -14.03 -16.33
N SER A 191 -18.88 -13.73 -16.19
CA SER A 191 -20.00 -14.65 -15.94
C SER A 191 -21.18 -13.82 -15.42
N ARG A 192 -22.39 -14.20 -15.80
CA ARG A 192 -23.66 -13.51 -15.49
C ARG A 192 -23.99 -13.38 -13.99
N ASP A 193 -23.11 -13.84 -13.11
CA ASP A 193 -23.37 -14.09 -11.68
C ASP A 193 -22.25 -13.59 -10.73
N ARG A 194 -21.28 -12.80 -11.23
CA ARG A 194 -20.23 -12.19 -10.41
C ARG A 194 -20.33 -10.66 -10.45
N THR A 195 -20.61 -10.06 -9.29
CA THR A 195 -20.59 -8.60 -9.10
C THR A 195 -19.22 -8.01 -9.49
N ASN A 196 -19.21 -7.04 -10.41
CA ASN A 196 -17.97 -6.37 -10.85
C ASN A 196 -17.39 -5.47 -9.74
N LEU A 197 -16.07 -5.35 -9.68
CA LEU A 197 -15.33 -4.49 -8.73
C LEU A 197 -15.90 -3.06 -8.64
N ARG A 198 -16.24 -2.45 -9.79
CA ARG A 198 -16.85 -1.11 -9.84
C ARG A 198 -18.25 -1.04 -9.22
N GLN A 199 -19.08 -2.08 -9.42
CA GLN A 199 -20.42 -2.14 -8.85
C GLN A 199 -20.34 -2.31 -7.32
N ARG A 200 -19.40 -3.12 -6.84
CA ARG A 200 -19.16 -3.36 -5.41
C ARG A 200 -18.60 -2.14 -4.68
N LEU A 201 -17.66 -1.41 -5.27
CA LEU A 201 -17.15 -0.16 -4.71
C LEU A 201 -18.25 0.91 -4.61
N LYS A 202 -19.15 0.95 -5.59
CA LYS A 202 -20.30 1.86 -5.58
C LYS A 202 -21.33 1.48 -4.51
N SER A 203 -21.55 0.20 -4.25
CA SER A 203 -22.44 -0.23 -3.15
C SER A 203 -21.84 0.08 -1.77
N LEU A 204 -20.52 -0.04 -1.60
CA LEU A 204 -19.83 0.27 -0.35
C LEU A 204 -19.84 1.78 -0.02
N HIS A 205 -19.60 2.64 -1.03
CA HIS A 205 -19.68 4.10 -0.82
C HIS A 205 -21.10 4.61 -0.55
N ARG A 206 -22.13 3.88 -1.00
CA ARG A 206 -23.53 4.26 -0.78
C ARG A 206 -24.00 4.02 0.66
N TRP A 207 -23.25 3.24 1.44
CA TRP A 207 -23.57 2.92 2.83
C TRP A 207 -22.86 3.81 3.86
N SER A 208 -21.71 4.42 3.53
CA SER A 208 -20.98 5.29 4.48
C SER A 208 -21.58 6.69 4.66
N THR A 209 -22.71 6.99 4.02
CA THR A 209 -23.43 8.28 4.14
C THR A 209 -24.74 8.14 4.92
N GLY A 210 -25.04 6.96 5.47
CA GLY A 210 -26.30 6.66 6.16
C GLY A 210 -26.26 6.63 7.69
N GLU A 211 -25.08 6.69 8.32
CA GLU A 211 -24.99 6.84 9.78
C GLU A 211 -25.06 8.33 10.13
N ASN A 212 -26.28 8.88 10.14
CA ASN A 212 -26.72 10.06 10.91
C ASN A 212 -28.10 10.52 10.39
N ILE A 213 -29.17 9.77 10.69
CA ILE A 213 -30.47 10.28 11.17
C ILE A 213 -31.05 9.22 12.11
#